data_AF-A0A838SS38-F1
#
_entry.id   AF-A0A838SS38-F1
#
_cell.length_a   1.000
_cell.length_b   1.000
_cell.length_c   1.000
_cell.angle_alpha   90.00
_cell.angle_beta   90.00
_cell.angle_gamma   90.00
#
_symmetry.space_group_name_H-M   'P 1'
#
loop_
_entity.id
_entity.type
_entity.pdbx_description
1 polymer ?
#
loop_
_entity_poly.entity_id
_entity_poly.type
_entity_poly.pdbx_seq_one_letter_code
_entity_poly.pdbx_strand_id
1 'polypeptide(L)'
;MTPVRRRLDRVLAPEYMVGLEGLSLEEVRARRHDAEQEEADLSYIRRLLHGRMDIVCAEQARRREGGGDDTVVEHLSEILADDAPEAHGMGRFLTVEPSRVAERRRNVERLVADVATSDVRTMDDAQLSDALAQLQDHERKISTTRQRVQQVMDACAADIGRRYKDGSARVEDLLTGESG
;
A
#
# COMPACT_ATOMS: atom_id res chain seq x y z
N MET A 1 1.86 14.51 17.26
CA MET A 1 3.13 14.73 16.56
C MET A 1 3.48 13.44 15.82
N THR A 2 3.26 13.39 14.50
CA THR A 2 3.00 12.14 13.76
C THR A 2 4.28 11.45 13.28
N PRO A 3 4.62 10.23 13.76
CA PRO A 3 5.85 9.52 13.35
C PRO A 3 5.80 8.98 11.91
N VAL A 4 4.61 8.76 11.35
CA VAL A 4 4.39 8.14 10.02
C VAL A 4 5.02 8.94 8.89
N ARG A 5 4.93 10.27 8.96
CA ARG A 5 5.52 11.15 7.93
C ARG A 5 7.05 11.01 7.87
N ARG A 6 7.74 10.80 8.99
CA ARG A 6 9.22 10.82 9.01
C ARG A 6 9.90 9.75 8.15
N ARG A 7 9.35 8.53 8.07
CA ARG A 7 9.98 7.44 7.30
C ARG A 7 9.59 7.50 5.82
N LEU A 8 8.30 7.70 5.51
CA LEU A 8 7.84 7.94 4.15
C LEU A 8 8.49 9.17 3.51
N ASP A 9 8.56 10.29 4.23
CA ASP A 9 9.20 11.52 3.76
C ASP A 9 10.70 11.28 3.48
N ARG A 10 11.37 10.47 4.32
CA ARG A 10 12.76 10.07 4.12
C ARG A 10 12.93 9.22 2.86
N VAL A 11 12.10 8.19 2.68
CA VAL A 11 12.14 7.31 1.50
C VAL A 11 11.88 8.09 0.22
N LEU A 12 10.98 9.07 0.26
CA LEU A 12 10.62 9.91 -0.89
C LEU A 12 11.51 11.13 -1.09
N ALA A 13 12.50 11.34 -0.22
CA ALA A 13 13.43 12.45 -0.32
C ALA A 13 14.29 12.30 -1.59
N PRO A 14 14.52 13.36 -2.39
CA PRO A 14 15.30 13.28 -3.63
C PRO A 14 16.69 12.64 -3.44
N GLU A 15 17.34 12.95 -2.32
CA GLU A 15 18.65 12.44 -1.92
C GLU A 15 18.67 10.93 -1.58
N TYR A 16 17.51 10.31 -1.37
CA TYR A 16 17.42 8.91 -0.96
C TYR A 16 17.93 7.94 -2.05
N MET A 17 17.84 8.32 -3.32
CA MET A 17 18.37 7.55 -4.45
C MET A 17 19.70 8.11 -4.99
N VAL A 18 20.17 9.25 -4.50
CA VAL A 18 21.42 9.86 -4.98
C VAL A 18 22.61 9.15 -4.36
N GLY A 19 23.60 8.81 -5.21
CA GLY A 19 24.87 8.26 -4.76
C GLY A 19 24.80 6.85 -4.19
N LEU A 20 23.80 6.04 -4.58
CA LEU A 20 23.68 4.64 -4.14
C LEU A 20 24.98 3.85 -4.37
N GLU A 21 25.69 4.12 -5.46
CA GLU A 21 26.99 3.52 -5.81
C GLU A 21 28.08 3.72 -4.76
N GLY A 22 28.04 4.86 -4.04
CA GLY A 22 29.03 5.19 -3.01
C GLY A 22 28.72 4.60 -1.63
N LEU A 23 27.54 4.03 -1.45
CA LEU A 23 27.11 3.42 -0.19
C LEU A 23 27.63 1.98 -0.07
N SER A 24 27.66 1.45 1.15
CA SER A 24 27.89 0.03 1.37
C SER A 24 26.69 -0.81 0.87
N LEU A 25 26.92 -2.10 0.60
CA LEU A 25 25.83 -3.00 0.18
C LEU A 25 24.77 -3.12 1.28
N GLU A 26 25.19 -3.10 2.54
CA GLU A 26 24.32 -3.13 3.71
C GLU A 26 23.41 -1.89 3.76
N GLU A 27 23.96 -0.70 3.51
CA GLU A 27 23.20 0.55 3.48
C GLU A 27 22.15 0.55 2.35
N VAL A 28 22.49 0.06 1.16
CA VAL A 28 21.53 -0.06 0.05
C VAL A 28 20.43 -1.07 0.36
N ARG A 29 20.77 -2.19 1.00
CA ARG A 29 19.78 -3.18 1.47
C ARG A 29 18.84 -2.61 2.53
N ALA A 30 19.38 -1.87 3.50
CA ALA A 30 18.58 -1.19 4.52
C ALA A 30 17.64 -0.17 3.88
N ARG A 31 18.12 0.63 2.92
CA ARG A 31 17.28 1.58 2.19
C ARG A 31 16.16 0.91 1.40
N ARG A 32 16.46 -0.22 0.75
CA ARG A 32 15.48 -1.04 0.04
C ARG A 32 14.42 -1.60 0.99
N HIS A 33 14.84 -2.13 2.13
CA HIS A 33 13.93 -2.68 3.13
C HIS A 33 12.97 -1.62 3.70
N ASP A 34 13.48 -0.42 3.99
CA ASP A 34 12.65 0.72 4.40
C ASP A 34 11.58 1.07 3.35
N ALA A 35 11.96 1.08 2.07
CA ALA A 35 11.03 1.35 0.97
C ALA A 35 10.01 0.21 0.78
N GLU A 36 10.43 -1.06 0.86
CA GLU A 36 9.53 -2.22 0.84
C GLU A 36 8.49 -2.15 1.96
N GLN A 37 8.88 -1.70 3.14
CA GLN A 37 7.96 -1.56 4.26
C GLN A 37 6.92 -0.44 4.05
N GLU A 38 7.34 0.71 3.52
CA GLU A 38 6.41 1.79 3.16
C GLU A 38 5.48 1.41 2.01
N GLU A 39 5.95 0.64 1.03
CA GLU A 39 5.12 0.12 -0.06
C GLU A 39 4.05 -0.82 0.48
N ALA A 40 4.42 -1.75 1.36
CA ALA A 40 3.47 -2.68 2.00
C ALA A 40 2.41 -1.92 2.83
N ASP A 41 2.84 -0.92 3.61
CA ASP A 41 1.95 -0.07 4.39
C ASP A 41 0.96 0.69 3.46
N LEU A 42 1.43 1.25 2.33
CA LEU A 42 0.58 1.95 1.35
C LEU A 42 -0.35 1.01 0.57
N SER A 43 0.12 -0.19 0.21
CA SER A 43 -0.68 -1.23 -0.45
C SER A 43 -1.83 -1.69 0.44
N TYR A 44 -1.60 -1.81 1.74
CA TYR A 44 -2.65 -2.08 2.72
C TYR A 44 -3.70 -0.98 2.78
N ILE A 45 -3.29 0.30 2.85
CA ILE A 45 -4.21 1.44 2.82
C ILE A 45 -5.04 1.44 1.54
N ARG A 46 -4.40 1.21 0.39
CA ARG A 46 -5.08 1.16 -0.91
C ARG A 46 -6.16 0.07 -0.92
N ARG A 47 -5.87 -1.11 -0.37
CA ARG A 47 -6.84 -2.21 -0.28
C ARG A 47 -8.04 -1.86 0.60
N LEU A 48 -7.82 -1.17 1.72
CA LEU A 48 -8.91 -0.68 2.58
C LEU A 48 -9.80 0.34 1.85
N LEU A 49 -9.20 1.25 1.07
CA LEU A 49 -9.95 2.21 0.26
C LEU A 49 -10.77 1.52 -0.84
N HIS A 50 -10.20 0.52 -1.51
CA HIS A 50 -10.89 -0.30 -2.52
C HIS A 50 -12.12 -0.98 -1.93
N GLY A 51 -11.96 -1.76 -0.86
CA GLY A 51 -13.10 -2.43 -0.23
C GLY A 51 -14.19 -1.46 0.26
N ARG A 52 -13.82 -0.22 0.62
CA ARG A 52 -14.81 0.80 0.97
C ARG A 52 -15.54 1.36 -0.26
N MET A 53 -14.84 1.59 -1.37
CA MET A 53 -15.48 1.96 -2.64
C MET A 53 -16.43 0.86 -3.11
N ASP A 54 -16.05 -0.41 -2.97
CA ASP A 54 -16.89 -1.55 -3.37
C ASP A 54 -18.20 -1.57 -2.58
N ILE A 55 -18.15 -1.32 -1.26
CA ILE A 55 -19.35 -1.19 -0.41
C ILE A 55 -20.25 -0.03 -0.87
N VAL A 56 -19.68 1.13 -1.20
CA VAL A 56 -20.45 2.30 -1.67
C VAL A 56 -21.06 2.04 -3.06
N CYS A 57 -20.30 1.43 -3.97
CA CYS A 57 -20.76 1.05 -5.29
C CYS A 57 -21.89 0.01 -5.22
N ALA A 58 -21.79 -0.98 -4.32
CA ALA A 58 -22.83 -1.97 -4.09
C ALA A 58 -24.12 -1.36 -3.54
N GLU A 59 -24.03 -0.41 -2.61
CA GLU A 59 -25.19 0.35 -2.12
C GLU A 59 -25.88 1.12 -3.26
N GLN A 60 -25.10 1.84 -4.08
CA GLN A 60 -25.65 2.56 -5.21
C GLN A 60 -26.30 1.63 -6.25
N ALA A 61 -25.70 0.46 -6.52
CA ALA A 61 -26.28 -0.53 -7.42
C ALA A 61 -27.62 -1.05 -6.88
N ARG A 62 -27.68 -1.44 -5.59
CA ARG A 62 -28.92 -1.89 -4.94
C ARG A 62 -30.05 -0.87 -5.08
N ARG A 63 -29.75 0.42 -4.89
CA ARG A 63 -30.78 1.49 -5.03
C ARG A 63 -31.29 1.63 -6.46
N ARG A 64 -30.41 1.56 -7.46
CA ARG A 64 -30.79 1.61 -8.88
C ARG A 64 -31.69 0.44 -9.27
N GLU A 65 -31.50 -0.72 -8.65
CA GLU A 65 -32.27 -1.94 -8.88
C GLU A 65 -33.58 -2.01 -8.09
N GLY A 66 -33.97 -0.93 -7.39
CA GLY A 66 -35.25 -0.84 -6.69
C GLY A 66 -35.20 -1.22 -5.21
N GLY A 67 -34.00 -1.39 -4.62
CA GLY A 67 -33.82 -1.52 -3.18
C GLY A 67 -34.35 -2.84 -2.60
N GLY A 68 -33.98 -3.97 -3.23
CA GLY A 68 -34.35 -5.31 -2.74
C GLY A 68 -34.03 -5.54 -1.25
N ASP A 69 -34.69 -6.54 -0.66
CA ASP A 69 -34.61 -6.85 0.77
C ASP A 69 -33.18 -7.24 1.21
N ASP A 70 -32.36 -7.75 0.29
CA ASP A 70 -30.99 -8.15 0.56
C ASP A 70 -30.07 -6.92 0.79
N THR A 71 -29.33 -6.96 1.89
CA THR A 71 -28.47 -5.89 2.34
C THR A 71 -27.05 -6.02 1.78
N VAL A 72 -26.36 -4.89 1.64
CA VAL A 72 -24.91 -4.86 1.31
C VAL A 72 -24.06 -5.67 2.29
N VAL A 73 -24.56 -5.87 3.52
CA VAL A 73 -23.89 -6.69 4.55
C VAL A 73 -23.99 -8.18 4.21
N GLU A 74 -25.12 -8.65 3.68
CA GLU A 74 -25.32 -10.05 3.30
C GLU A 74 -24.45 -10.47 2.12
N HIS A 75 -24.15 -9.54 1.21
CA HIS A 75 -23.26 -9.77 0.05
C HIS A 75 -21.81 -9.34 0.28
N LEU A 76 -21.41 -8.99 1.51
CA LEU A 76 -20.09 -8.41 1.76
C LEU A 76 -18.93 -9.31 1.31
N SER A 77 -19.08 -10.62 1.46
CA SER A 77 -18.07 -11.60 1.02
C SER A 77 -17.89 -11.60 -0.50
N GLU A 78 -18.97 -11.40 -1.25
CA GLU A 78 -18.95 -11.32 -2.72
C GLU A 78 -18.40 -9.97 -3.18
N ILE A 79 -18.84 -8.89 -2.53
CA ILE A 79 -18.41 -7.51 -2.80
C ILE A 79 -16.89 -7.32 -2.60
N LEU A 80 -16.33 -7.97 -1.57
CA LEU A 80 -14.91 -7.85 -1.24
C LEU A 80 -14.03 -8.93 -1.88
N ALA A 81 -14.62 -9.89 -2.60
CA ALA A 81 -13.86 -10.90 -3.32
C ALA A 81 -12.96 -10.19 -4.34
N ASP A 82 -11.66 -10.48 -4.31
CA ASP A 82 -10.73 -9.93 -5.30
C ASP A 82 -11.06 -10.51 -6.69
N ASP A 83 -11.21 -9.65 -7.70
CA ASP A 83 -10.96 -10.07 -9.06
C ASP A 83 -9.50 -10.54 -9.14
N ALA A 84 -9.28 -11.72 -9.70
CA ALA A 84 -7.95 -12.34 -9.76
C ALA A 84 -6.92 -11.30 -10.26
N PRO A 85 -5.82 -11.05 -9.53
CA PRO A 85 -4.91 -9.98 -9.90
C PRO A 85 -4.36 -10.23 -11.31
N GLU A 86 -4.41 -9.22 -12.18
CA GLU A 86 -3.68 -9.22 -13.44
C GLU A 86 -2.17 -9.25 -13.12
N ALA A 87 -1.63 -10.44 -12.96
CA ALA A 87 -0.26 -10.68 -12.54
C ALA A 87 0.73 -10.18 -13.60
N HIS A 88 1.16 -8.92 -13.46
CA HIS A 88 2.20 -8.30 -14.28
C HIS A 88 3.60 -8.37 -13.65
N GLY A 89 3.79 -9.17 -12.58
CA GLY A 89 5.09 -9.33 -11.92
C GLY A 89 5.44 -10.79 -11.73
N MET A 90 6.67 -11.19 -12.09
CA MET A 90 7.25 -12.46 -11.64
C MET A 90 7.14 -12.51 -10.12
N GLY A 91 6.46 -13.52 -9.58
CA GLY A 91 6.08 -13.62 -8.17
C GLY A 91 7.20 -13.19 -7.23
N ARG A 92 7.01 -12.05 -6.55
CA ARG A 92 7.91 -11.61 -5.50
C ARG A 92 7.56 -12.37 -4.22
N PHE A 93 8.57 -12.91 -3.56
CA PHE A 93 8.41 -13.41 -2.20
C PHE A 93 8.06 -12.23 -1.29
N LEU A 94 6.79 -12.14 -0.88
CA LEU A 94 6.27 -11.12 0.03
C LEU A 94 6.58 -11.53 1.48
N THR A 95 7.77 -11.22 1.98
CA THR A 95 8.12 -11.46 3.40
C THR A 95 7.70 -10.31 4.31
N VAL A 96 7.27 -9.18 3.74
CA VAL A 96 6.99 -7.98 4.50
C VAL A 96 5.50 -7.92 4.82
N GLU A 97 5.14 -8.43 5.98
CA GLU A 97 3.87 -8.05 6.60
C GLU A 97 3.87 -6.51 6.84
N PRO A 98 2.74 -5.81 6.64
CA PRO A 98 2.63 -4.40 7.01
C PRO A 98 3.15 -4.19 8.44
N SER A 99 4.01 -3.19 8.63
CA SER A 99 4.83 -3.09 9.85
C SER A 99 3.97 -3.02 11.11
N ARG A 100 3.93 -4.12 11.88
CA ARG A 100 3.50 -4.20 13.30
C ARG A 100 2.30 -3.31 13.68
N VAL A 101 1.22 -3.46 12.91
CA VAL A 101 -0.10 -4.00 13.31
C VAL A 101 -0.98 -3.30 14.37
N ALA A 102 -0.54 -2.40 15.25
CA ALA A 102 -1.48 -1.80 16.22
C ALA A 102 -1.62 -0.28 16.13
N GLU A 103 -0.54 0.47 16.33
CA GLU A 103 -0.63 1.93 16.47
C GLU A 103 -0.71 2.66 15.12
N ARG A 104 0.03 2.15 14.13
CA ARG A 104 0.01 2.65 12.75
C ARG A 104 -1.28 2.24 12.03
N ARG A 105 -1.73 1.00 12.26
CA ARG A 105 -3.03 0.46 11.82
C ARG A 105 -4.18 1.31 12.33
N ARG A 106 -4.28 1.58 13.64
CA ARG A 106 -5.36 2.41 14.21
C ARG A 106 -5.42 3.82 13.66
N ASN A 107 -4.28 4.45 13.35
CA ASN A 107 -4.27 5.79 12.76
C ASN A 107 -4.75 5.79 11.31
N VAL A 108 -4.35 4.79 10.53
CA VAL A 108 -4.79 4.57 9.16
C VAL A 108 -6.28 4.21 9.13
N GLU A 109 -6.70 3.23 9.94
CA GLU A 109 -8.09 2.82 10.07
C GLU A 109 -8.97 3.98 10.51
N ARG A 110 -8.50 4.82 11.43
CA ARG A 110 -9.21 6.03 11.84
C ARG A 110 -9.31 7.06 10.71
N LEU A 111 -8.28 7.25 9.90
CA LEU A 111 -8.37 8.13 8.73
C LEU A 111 -9.34 7.59 7.67
N VAL A 112 -9.36 6.26 7.43
CA VAL A 112 -10.32 5.62 6.53
C VAL A 112 -11.75 5.66 7.10
N ALA A 113 -11.89 5.50 8.42
CA ALA A 113 -13.16 5.62 9.13
C ALA A 113 -13.67 7.06 9.20
N ASP A 114 -12.77 8.05 9.31
CA ASP A 114 -13.11 9.48 9.33
C ASP A 114 -13.51 10.00 7.94
N VAL A 115 -12.92 9.46 6.85
CA VAL A 115 -13.33 9.76 5.46
C VAL A 115 -14.71 9.17 5.13
N ALA A 116 -15.15 8.17 5.89
CA ALA A 116 -16.43 7.49 5.64
C ALA A 116 -17.19 7.26 6.94
N THR A 117 -17.89 8.30 7.39
CA THR A 117 -18.84 8.18 8.50
C THR A 117 -19.79 6.99 8.27
N SER A 118 -20.10 6.33 9.37
CA SER A 118 -20.74 5.02 9.47
C SER A 118 -22.11 4.94 8.77
N ASP A 119 -22.35 3.75 8.21
CA ASP A 119 -23.59 3.26 7.58
C ASP A 119 -24.02 3.91 6.25
N VAL A 120 -23.56 3.30 5.14
CA VAL A 120 -23.95 3.68 3.76
C VAL A 120 -25.46 3.63 3.52
N ARG A 121 -26.21 2.89 4.36
CA ARG A 121 -27.68 2.80 4.27
C ARG A 121 -28.36 4.09 4.71
N THR A 122 -27.71 4.88 5.56
CA THR A 122 -28.27 6.15 6.07
C THR A 122 -27.96 7.34 5.17
N MET A 123 -27.06 7.16 4.21
CA MET A 123 -26.63 8.20 3.28
C MET A 123 -27.61 8.32 2.12
N ASP A 124 -27.92 9.52 1.66
CA ASP A 124 -28.63 9.72 0.40
C ASP A 124 -27.71 9.52 -0.83
N ASP A 125 -28.27 9.55 -2.04
CA ASP A 125 -27.53 9.28 -3.26
C ASP A 125 -26.46 10.33 -3.56
N ALA A 126 -26.67 11.58 -3.15
CA ALA A 126 -25.68 12.65 -3.28
C ALA A 126 -24.53 12.42 -2.32
N GLN A 127 -24.82 12.09 -1.06
CA GLN A 127 -23.83 11.75 -0.04
C GLN A 127 -22.99 10.52 -0.44
N LEU A 128 -23.61 9.48 -1.02
CA LEU A 128 -22.89 8.32 -1.52
C LEU A 128 -21.95 8.69 -2.68
N SER A 129 -22.40 9.56 -3.59
CA SER A 129 -21.59 10.03 -4.71
C SER A 129 -20.40 10.88 -4.24
N ASP A 130 -20.62 11.78 -3.29
CA ASP A 130 -19.57 12.61 -2.70
C ASP A 130 -18.55 11.76 -1.93
N ALA A 131 -19.01 10.77 -1.17
CA ALA A 131 -18.13 9.85 -0.46
C ALA A 131 -17.30 9.00 -1.42
N LEU A 132 -17.90 8.49 -2.50
CA LEU A 132 -17.17 7.77 -3.54
C LEU A 132 -16.08 8.65 -4.19
N ALA A 133 -16.42 9.90 -4.52
CA ALA A 133 -15.47 10.84 -5.11
C ALA A 133 -14.29 11.14 -4.18
N GLN A 134 -14.55 11.31 -2.88
CA GLN A 134 -13.52 11.48 -1.86
C GLN A 134 -12.62 10.24 -1.72
N LEU A 135 -13.21 9.05 -1.65
CA LEU A 135 -12.46 7.79 -1.58
C LEU A 135 -11.56 7.60 -2.81
N GLN A 136 -12.06 7.89 -4.00
CA GLN A 136 -11.27 7.84 -5.24
C GLN A 136 -10.12 8.85 -5.23
N ASP A 137 -10.32 10.05 -4.69
CA ASP A 137 -9.26 11.06 -4.58
C ASP A 137 -8.16 10.63 -3.61
N HIS A 138 -8.54 10.05 -2.48
CA HIS A 138 -7.60 9.46 -1.54
C HIS A 138 -6.85 8.27 -2.13
N GLU A 139 -7.55 7.36 -2.82
CA GLU A 139 -6.94 6.22 -3.51
C GLU A 139 -5.89 6.69 -4.51
N ARG A 140 -6.22 7.67 -5.36
CA ARG A 140 -5.30 8.22 -6.36
C ARG A 140 -4.03 8.79 -5.72
N LYS A 141 -4.14 9.50 -4.59
CA LYS A 141 -3.00 10.02 -3.83
C LYS A 141 -2.13 8.90 -3.25
N ILE A 142 -2.75 7.87 -2.67
CA ILE A 142 -2.04 6.69 -2.13
C ILE A 142 -1.33 5.94 -3.25
N SER A 143 -2.01 5.71 -4.37
CA SER A 143 -1.48 5.01 -5.53
C SER A 143 -0.30 5.76 -6.15
N THR A 144 -0.38 7.08 -6.28
CA THR A 144 0.72 7.93 -6.76
C THR A 144 1.93 7.86 -5.82
N THR A 145 1.69 7.96 -4.51
CA THR A 145 2.76 7.90 -3.51
C THR A 145 3.44 6.53 -3.50
N ARG A 146 2.65 5.45 -3.57
CA ARG A 146 3.13 4.08 -3.64
C ARG A 146 3.99 3.85 -4.87
N GLN A 147 3.59 4.36 -6.04
CA GLN A 147 4.39 4.24 -7.26
C GLN A 147 5.78 4.92 -7.12
N ARG A 148 5.85 6.06 -6.42
CA ARG A 148 7.14 6.71 -6.12
C ARG A 148 8.01 5.86 -5.19
N VAL A 149 7.42 5.20 -4.19
CA VAL A 149 8.15 4.25 -3.32
C VAL A 149 8.64 3.03 -4.12
N GLN A 150 7.83 2.51 -5.04
CA GLN A 150 8.23 1.41 -5.93
C GLN A 150 9.44 1.79 -6.80
N GLN A 151 9.50 3.02 -7.32
CA GLN A 151 10.68 3.52 -8.04
C GLN A 151 11.95 3.51 -7.18
N VAL A 152 11.84 3.85 -5.89
CA VAL A 152 12.97 3.76 -4.94
C VAL A 152 13.40 2.30 -4.75
N MET A 153 12.44 1.39 -4.58
CA MET A 153 12.73 -0.05 -4.46
C MET A 153 13.45 -0.59 -5.70
N ASP A 154 13.00 -0.19 -6.89
CA ASP A 154 13.59 -0.60 -8.17
C ASP A 154 15.01 -0.03 -8.33
N ALA A 155 15.26 1.23 -7.94
CA ALA A 155 16.58 1.83 -7.95
C ALA A 155 17.57 1.09 -7.03
N CYS A 156 17.16 0.76 -5.80
CA CYS A 156 17.98 -0.03 -4.89
C CYS A 156 18.20 -1.46 -5.40
N ALA A 157 17.18 -2.10 -5.99
CA ALA A 157 17.31 -3.43 -6.57
C ALA A 157 18.28 -3.45 -7.76
N ALA A 158 18.24 -2.44 -8.62
CA ALA A 158 19.17 -2.28 -9.74
C ALA A 158 20.62 -2.09 -9.26
N ASP A 159 20.84 -1.27 -8.22
CA ASP A 159 22.16 -1.06 -7.62
C ASP A 159 22.73 -2.37 -7.03
N ILE A 160 21.92 -3.10 -6.25
CA ILE A 160 22.30 -4.41 -5.70
C ILE A 160 22.64 -5.39 -6.84
N GLY A 161 21.79 -5.48 -7.87
CA GLY A 161 22.01 -6.36 -9.02
C GLY A 161 23.32 -6.06 -9.77
N ARG A 162 23.63 -4.77 -9.97
CA ARG A 162 24.90 -4.34 -10.55
C ARG A 162 26.10 -4.76 -9.70
N ARG A 163 26.03 -4.59 -8.37
CA ARG A 163 27.14 -4.97 -7.47
C ARG A 163 27.49 -6.46 -7.56
N TYR A 164 26.47 -7.31 -7.65
CA TYR A 164 26.63 -8.76 -7.86
C TYR A 164 27.22 -9.07 -9.24
N LYS A 165 26.74 -8.40 -10.30
CA LYS A 165 27.27 -8.57 -11.66
C LYS A 165 28.76 -8.19 -11.76
N ASP A 166 29.15 -7.12 -11.08
CA ASP A 166 30.52 -6.58 -11.13
C ASP A 166 31.47 -7.24 -10.10
N GLY A 167 30.98 -8.22 -9.33
CA GLY A 167 31.78 -8.98 -8.35
C GLY A 167 32.14 -8.22 -7.07
N SER A 168 31.59 -7.01 -6.88
CA SER A 168 31.77 -6.18 -5.70
C SER A 168 30.91 -6.60 -4.49
N ALA A 169 30.00 -7.56 -4.68
CA ALA A 169 29.21 -8.22 -3.65
C ALA A 169 29.25 -9.74 -3.86
N ARG A 170 29.37 -10.54 -2.79
CA ARG A 170 29.36 -12.01 -2.88
C ARG A 170 28.10 -12.59 -2.28
N VAL A 171 27.70 -13.75 -2.78
CA VAL A 171 26.51 -14.47 -2.26
C VAL A 171 26.81 -15.04 -0.87
N GLU A 172 28.07 -15.33 -0.54
CA GLU A 172 28.47 -15.76 0.80
C GLU A 172 28.13 -14.73 1.90
N ASP A 173 28.09 -13.44 1.56
CA ASP A 173 27.72 -12.35 2.47
C ASP A 173 26.24 -12.41 2.91
N LEU A 174 25.38 -13.11 2.15
CA LEU A 174 23.98 -13.37 2.51
C LEU A 174 23.83 -14.50 3.54
N LEU A 175 24.75 -15.46 3.53
CA LEU A 175 24.66 -16.70 4.33
C LEU A 175 25.34 -16.56 5.70
N THR A 176 26.29 -15.64 5.82
CA THR A 176 27.03 -15.39 7.06
C THR A 176 26.27 -14.47 8.03
N GLY A 177 25.30 -13.68 7.55
CA GLY A 177 24.45 -12.80 8.37
C GLY A 177 23.38 -13.51 9.21
N GLU A 178 23.13 -14.81 9.01
CA GLU A 178 22.16 -15.60 9.79
C GLU A 178 22.80 -16.36 10.97
N SER A 179 24.10 -16.22 11.21
CA SER A 179 24.84 -16.94 12.26
C SER A 179 25.33 -16.07 13.43
N GLY A 180 24.74 -14.89 13.65
CA GLY A 180 25.08 -13.97 14.75
C GLY A 180 23.95 -13.75 15.73
#